data_AF-A0A1G3QCC3-F1
#
_entry.id   AF-A0A1G3QCC3-F1
#
_cell.length_a   1.000
_cell.length_b   1.000
_cell.length_c   1.000
_cell.angle_alpha   90.00
_cell.angle_beta   90.00
_cell.angle_gamma   90.00
#
_symmetry.space_group_name_H-M   'P 1'
#
loop_
_entity.id
_entity.type
_entity.pdbx_description
1 polymer ?
#
loop_
_entity_poly.entity_id
_entity_poly.type
_entity_poly.pdbx_seq_one_letter_code
_entity_poly.pdbx_strand_id
1 'polypeptide(L)'
;MSPKENITRIVKNISPHVFRALCLIFILSFLLPYVEVMGCKTKKITSYHGYDLLKGYPAVLYLVVIGIFFAYIVLSFFKKDRSNSFKAFAACWRAISAALSGIIVGFLPGLQFLFDTVFMMIGQLLGLICAAAIFAEGVAVSIRGYIFLRRERGSGGEPVHSGPLRKFHVAVIFVSLAAVPIYFIGLYDEFGLALIYLIFLSLPFVLSQCIVIEGVRRGERWTGRWVAPVSVLLAGMLAVAILSIL
;
A
#
# COMPACT_ATOMS: atom_id res chain seq x y z
N MET A 1 -16.64 -35.03 -1.34
CA MET A 1 -16.11 -33.65 -1.29
C MET A 1 -17.26 -32.69 -1.20
N SER A 2 -17.23 -31.78 -0.23
CA SER A 2 -18.27 -30.76 -0.05
C SER A 2 -18.18 -29.68 -1.15
N PRO A 3 -19.32 -29.11 -1.62
CA PRO A 3 -19.32 -27.98 -2.55
C PRO A 3 -18.43 -26.81 -2.10
N LYS A 4 -18.31 -26.59 -0.78
CA LYS A 4 -17.44 -25.55 -0.19
C LYS A 4 -15.95 -25.82 -0.41
N GLU A 5 -15.53 -27.09 -0.41
CA GLU A 5 -14.14 -27.50 -0.63
C GLU A 5 -13.74 -27.31 -2.10
N ASN A 6 -14.65 -27.64 -3.03
CA ASN A 6 -14.44 -27.42 -4.46
C ASN A 6 -14.33 -25.93 -4.80
N ILE A 7 -15.22 -25.08 -4.28
CA ILE A 7 -15.16 -23.63 -4.47
C ILE A 7 -13.86 -23.06 -3.90
N THR A 8 -13.46 -23.49 -2.69
CA THR A 8 -12.22 -23.01 -2.05
C THR A 8 -10.98 -23.39 -2.86
N ARG A 9 -10.96 -24.59 -3.46
CA ARG A 9 -9.86 -25.06 -4.31
C ARG A 9 -9.79 -24.26 -5.62
N ILE A 10 -10.93 -23.99 -6.25
CA ILE A 10 -11.01 -23.19 -7.48
C ILE A 10 -10.53 -21.76 -7.22
N VAL A 11 -11.02 -21.11 -6.17
CA VAL A 11 -10.60 -19.74 -5.80
C VAL A 11 -9.10 -19.68 -5.51
N LYS A 12 -8.54 -20.68 -4.80
CA LYS A 12 -7.10 -20.77 -4.53
C LYS A 12 -6.26 -20.91 -5.80
N ASN A 13 -6.78 -21.57 -6.84
CA ASN A 13 -6.08 -21.74 -8.10
C ASN A 13 -6.20 -20.51 -9.01
N ILE A 14 -7.35 -19.84 -9.03
CA ILE A 14 -7.63 -18.69 -9.91
C ILE A 14 -7.05 -17.38 -9.35
N SER A 15 -7.07 -17.19 -8.02
CA SER A 15 -6.63 -15.94 -7.36
C SER A 15 -5.24 -15.47 -7.79
N PRO A 16 -4.19 -16.32 -7.89
CA PRO A 16 -2.89 -15.90 -8.37
C PRO A 16 -2.89 -15.36 -9.81
N HIS A 17 -3.72 -15.91 -10.70
CA HIS A 17 -3.82 -15.46 -12.09
C HIS A 17 -4.55 -14.12 -12.20
N VAL A 18 -5.64 -13.95 -11.46
CA VAL A 18 -6.36 -12.67 -11.38
C VAL A 18 -5.46 -11.58 -10.81
N PHE A 19 -4.71 -11.88 -9.75
CA PHE A 19 -3.75 -10.96 -9.17
C PHE A 19 -2.69 -10.49 -10.19
N ARG A 20 -2.09 -11.44 -10.93
CA ARG A 20 -1.12 -11.13 -11.98
C ARG A 20 -1.73 -10.32 -13.11
N ALA A 21 -2.95 -10.66 -13.53
CA ALA A 21 -3.67 -9.94 -14.57
C ALA A 21 -3.93 -8.49 -14.15
N LEU A 22 -4.41 -8.25 -12.91
CA LEU A 22 -4.57 -6.90 -12.37
C LEU A 22 -3.25 -6.12 -12.37
N CYS A 23 -2.15 -6.78 -11.99
CA CYS A 23 -0.85 -6.13 -12.00
C CYS A 23 -0.39 -5.75 -13.41
N LEU A 24 -0.59 -6.65 -14.38
CA LEU A 24 -0.27 -6.40 -15.79
C LEU A 24 -1.15 -5.29 -16.37
N ILE A 25 -2.45 -5.30 -16.10
CA ILE A 25 -3.39 -4.27 -16.56
C ILE A 25 -2.98 -2.91 -16.00
N PHE A 26 -2.58 -2.81 -14.73
CA PHE A 26 -2.07 -1.56 -14.16
C PHE A 26 -0.86 -1.03 -14.93
N ILE A 27 0.12 -1.89 -15.25
CA ILE A 27 1.32 -1.48 -15.99
C ILE A 27 0.94 -1.05 -17.42
N LEU A 28 0.12 -1.85 -18.10
CA LEU A 28 -0.30 -1.59 -19.47
C LEU A 28 -1.23 -0.36 -19.57
N SER A 29 -1.87 0.07 -18.48
CA SER A 29 -2.72 1.26 -18.48
C SER A 29 -1.94 2.54 -18.80
N PHE A 30 -0.62 2.55 -18.56
CA PHE A 30 0.26 3.65 -18.97
C PHE A 30 0.48 3.74 -20.48
N LEU A 31 0.11 2.72 -21.27
CA LEU A 31 0.15 2.79 -22.74
C LEU A 31 -1.11 3.45 -23.33
N LEU A 32 -2.15 3.64 -22.52
CA LEU A 32 -3.43 4.20 -22.94
C LEU A 32 -3.45 5.73 -22.78
N PRO A 33 -4.42 6.43 -23.41
CA PRO A 33 -4.74 7.81 -23.07
C PRO A 33 -5.00 7.93 -21.57
N TYR A 34 -4.22 8.76 -20.90
CA TYR A 34 -4.12 8.76 -19.44
C TYR A 34 -4.79 9.98 -18.83
N VAL A 35 -4.50 11.16 -19.36
CA VAL A 35 -5.16 12.41 -18.99
C VAL A 35 -5.39 13.31 -20.19
N GLU A 36 -6.44 14.11 -20.13
CA GLU A 36 -6.62 15.27 -20.98
C GLU A 36 -6.38 16.53 -20.17
N VAL A 37 -5.62 17.47 -20.73
CA VAL A 37 -5.25 18.73 -20.07
C VAL A 37 -5.79 19.87 -20.91
N MET A 38 -6.64 20.70 -20.30
CA MET A 38 -7.14 21.94 -20.88
C MET A 38 -6.28 23.10 -20.41
N GLY A 39 -5.49 23.65 -21.34
CA GLY A 39 -4.59 24.76 -21.06
C GLY A 39 -5.34 26.00 -20.59
N CYS A 40 -4.93 26.60 -19.47
CA CYS A 40 -5.65 27.74 -18.88
C CYS A 40 -5.70 28.96 -19.83
N LYS A 41 -4.58 29.23 -20.54
CA LYS A 41 -4.45 30.36 -21.48
C LYS A 41 -4.97 30.06 -22.88
N THR A 42 -4.71 28.87 -23.40
CA THR A 42 -5.04 28.51 -24.78
C THR A 42 -6.45 27.96 -24.93
N LYS A 43 -7.06 27.48 -23.83
CA LYS A 43 -8.32 26.73 -23.79
C LYS A 43 -8.35 25.52 -24.73
N LYS A 44 -7.18 25.09 -25.22
CA LYS A 44 -7.04 23.91 -26.07
C LYS A 44 -6.88 22.68 -25.18
N ILE A 45 -7.60 21.63 -25.55
CA ILE A 45 -7.48 20.31 -24.92
C ILE A 45 -6.35 19.56 -25.60
N THR A 46 -5.43 19.03 -24.80
CA THR A 46 -4.32 18.18 -25.24
C THR A 46 -4.42 16.84 -24.51
N SER A 47 -4.36 15.75 -25.24
CA SER A 47 -4.42 14.40 -24.67
C SER A 47 -3.00 13.86 -24.49
N TYR A 48 -2.72 13.36 -23.30
CA TYR A 48 -1.45 12.74 -22.93
C TYR A 48 -1.65 11.25 -22.70
N HIS A 49 -0.81 10.44 -23.35
CA HIS A 49 -0.72 9.03 -23.00
C HIS A 49 0.12 8.87 -21.73
N GLY A 50 -0.02 7.74 -21.03
CA GLY A 50 0.69 7.54 -19.77
C GLY A 50 2.22 7.53 -19.94
N TYR A 51 2.71 7.06 -21.10
CA TYR A 51 4.13 7.10 -21.42
C TYR A 51 4.64 8.54 -21.68
N ASP A 52 3.77 9.48 -22.07
CA ASP A 52 4.16 10.88 -22.19
C ASP A 52 4.41 11.53 -20.83
N LEU A 53 3.76 11.01 -19.78
CA LEU A 53 3.97 11.43 -18.39
C LEU A 53 5.29 10.88 -17.80
N LEU A 54 5.95 9.92 -18.48
CA LEU A 54 7.24 9.36 -18.07
C LEU A 54 8.43 10.22 -18.53
N LYS A 55 8.29 11.55 -18.53
CA LYS A 55 9.33 12.50 -18.91
C LYS A 55 9.57 13.50 -17.77
N GLY A 56 10.83 13.89 -17.57
CA GLY A 56 11.23 14.88 -16.55
C GLY A 56 11.24 14.33 -15.12
N TYR A 57 11.26 15.23 -14.14
CA TYR A 57 11.36 14.90 -12.70
C TYR A 57 10.17 14.07 -12.16
N PRO A 58 8.90 14.36 -12.53
CA PRO A 58 7.75 13.57 -12.06
C PRO A 58 7.76 12.10 -12.52
N ALA A 59 8.49 11.79 -13.59
CA ALA A 59 8.60 10.43 -14.14
C ALA A 59 9.11 9.42 -13.10
N VAL A 60 9.95 9.84 -12.16
CA VAL A 60 10.50 8.97 -11.12
C VAL A 60 9.38 8.32 -10.30
N LEU A 61 8.34 9.08 -9.94
CA LEU A 61 7.23 8.55 -9.15
C LEU A 61 6.40 7.53 -9.95
N TYR A 62 6.16 7.80 -11.23
CA TYR A 62 5.47 6.85 -12.11
C TYR A 62 6.28 5.57 -12.33
N LEU A 63 7.60 5.67 -12.52
CA LEU A 63 8.48 4.52 -12.65
C LEU A 63 8.55 3.69 -11.36
N VAL A 64 8.49 4.34 -10.19
CA VAL A 64 8.42 3.65 -8.90
C VAL A 64 7.13 2.82 -8.79
N VAL A 65 5.96 3.38 -9.14
CA VAL A 65 4.70 2.63 -9.06
C VAL A 65 4.64 1.48 -10.06
N ILE A 66 5.15 1.69 -11.29
CA ILE A 66 5.30 0.61 -12.28
C ILE A 66 6.24 -0.48 -11.74
N GLY A 67 7.36 -0.09 -11.13
CA GLY A 67 8.32 -0.99 -10.51
C GLY A 67 7.73 -1.82 -9.38
N ILE A 68 6.89 -1.24 -8.52
CA ILE A 68 6.16 -1.95 -7.46
C ILE A 68 5.27 -3.05 -8.05
N PHE A 69 4.47 -2.72 -9.06
CA PHE A 69 3.55 -3.66 -9.70
C PHE A 69 4.29 -4.74 -10.50
N PHE A 70 5.42 -4.40 -11.11
CA PHE A 70 6.29 -5.37 -11.74
C PHE A 70 6.90 -6.33 -10.71
N ALA A 71 7.37 -5.82 -9.58
CA ALA A 71 7.88 -6.63 -8.48
C ALA A 71 6.81 -7.59 -7.94
N TYR A 72 5.55 -7.15 -7.83
CA TYR A 72 4.43 -8.04 -7.47
C TYR A 72 4.27 -9.22 -8.42
N ILE A 73 4.35 -8.98 -9.73
CA ILE A 73 4.27 -10.04 -10.74
C ILE A 73 5.40 -11.04 -10.52
N VAL A 74 6.64 -10.56 -10.46
CA VAL A 74 7.83 -11.40 -10.25
C VAL A 74 7.71 -12.22 -8.97
N LEU A 75 7.38 -11.57 -7.85
CA LEU A 75 7.23 -12.21 -6.53
C LEU A 75 6.09 -13.24 -6.50
N SER A 76 5.04 -13.06 -7.32
CA SER A 76 3.91 -13.99 -7.38
C SER A 76 4.27 -15.38 -7.93
N PHE A 77 5.42 -15.53 -8.60
CA PHE A 77 5.91 -16.84 -9.07
C PHE A 77 6.68 -17.61 -7.99
N PHE A 78 7.21 -16.92 -6.98
CA PHE A 78 7.99 -17.55 -5.92
C PHE A 78 7.08 -18.09 -4.81
N LYS A 79 6.70 -19.37 -4.92
CA LYS A 79 6.05 -20.11 -3.82
C LYS A 79 7.10 -20.46 -2.77
N LYS A 80 7.21 -19.65 -1.72
CA LYS A 80 8.04 -19.99 -0.55
C LYS A 80 7.15 -20.27 0.64
N ASP A 81 7.42 -21.35 1.35
CA ASP A 81 6.77 -21.63 2.63
C ASP A 81 7.18 -20.56 3.64
N ARG A 82 6.27 -19.63 3.85
CA ARG A 82 6.39 -18.56 4.84
C ARG A 82 5.38 -18.81 5.95
N SER A 83 5.74 -18.36 7.14
CA SER A 83 4.85 -18.35 8.31
C SER A 83 3.57 -17.57 8.01
N ASN A 84 2.50 -17.91 8.72
CA ASN A 84 1.19 -17.27 8.56
C ASN A 84 1.25 -15.77 8.91
N SER A 85 2.08 -15.37 9.88
CA SER A 85 2.26 -13.96 10.24
C SER A 85 2.98 -13.18 9.14
N PHE A 86 4.02 -13.74 8.53
CA PHE A 86 4.71 -13.11 7.41
C PHE A 86 3.80 -12.96 6.19
N LYS A 87 2.96 -13.98 5.90
CA LYS A 87 1.98 -13.90 4.81
C LYS A 87 0.97 -12.76 5.02
N ALA A 88 0.43 -12.64 6.24
CA ALA A 88 -0.50 -11.56 6.60
C ALA A 88 0.19 -10.18 6.54
N PHE A 89 1.43 -10.09 7.03
CA PHE A 89 2.25 -8.87 6.97
C PHE A 89 2.54 -8.44 5.54
N ALA A 90 2.99 -9.37 4.69
CA ALA A 90 3.29 -9.09 3.27
C ALA A 90 2.02 -8.65 2.51
N ALA A 91 0.86 -9.26 2.79
CA ALA A 91 -0.41 -8.82 2.22
C ALA A 91 -0.78 -7.39 2.65
N CYS A 92 -0.48 -7.02 3.90
CA CYS A 92 -0.70 -5.68 4.41
C CYS A 92 0.22 -4.65 3.72
N TRP A 93 1.52 -4.96 3.57
CA TRP A 93 2.46 -4.10 2.86
C TRP A 93 2.14 -3.95 1.38
N ARG A 94 1.65 -5.02 0.74
CA ARG A 94 1.12 -4.97 -0.62
C ARG A 94 -0.09 -4.04 -0.71
N ALA A 95 -0.98 -4.05 0.28
CA ALA A 95 -2.07 -3.09 0.33
C ALA A 95 -1.55 -1.65 0.45
N ILE A 96 -0.65 -1.37 1.39
CA ILE A 96 -0.07 -0.03 1.58
C ILE A 96 0.59 0.49 0.30
N SER A 97 1.41 -0.32 -0.36
CA SER A 97 2.10 0.10 -1.58
C SER A 97 1.18 0.17 -2.82
N ALA A 98 0.11 -0.62 -2.87
CA ALA A 98 -0.95 -0.44 -3.88
C ALA A 98 -1.74 0.85 -3.64
N ALA A 99 -2.10 1.17 -2.40
CA ALA A 99 -2.74 2.43 -2.02
C ALA A 99 -1.86 3.63 -2.38
N LEU A 100 -0.58 3.60 -2.01
CA LEU A 100 0.38 4.65 -2.36
C LEU A 100 0.48 4.83 -3.88
N SER A 101 0.52 3.72 -4.63
CA SER A 101 0.53 3.77 -6.09
C SER A 101 -0.74 4.37 -6.67
N GLY A 102 -1.91 4.05 -6.10
CA GLY A 102 -3.19 4.65 -6.46
C GLY A 102 -3.25 6.14 -6.16
N ILE A 103 -2.73 6.58 -5.01
CA ILE A 103 -2.63 8.01 -4.65
C ILE A 103 -1.73 8.74 -5.66
N ILE A 104 -0.54 8.19 -5.96
CA ILE A 104 0.37 8.78 -6.95
C ILE A 104 -0.33 8.89 -8.30
N VAL A 105 -0.93 7.82 -8.81
CA VAL A 105 -1.64 7.83 -10.11
C VAL A 105 -2.85 8.78 -10.11
N GLY A 106 -3.56 8.87 -8.99
CA GLY A 106 -4.75 9.72 -8.87
C GLY A 106 -4.43 11.21 -8.83
N PHE A 107 -3.41 11.59 -8.04
CA PHE A 107 -3.14 13.00 -7.73
C PHE A 107 -1.97 13.60 -8.52
N LEU A 108 -0.97 12.80 -8.90
CA LEU A 108 0.24 13.32 -9.55
C LEU A 108 -0.03 14.06 -10.87
N PRO A 109 -0.98 13.64 -11.74
CA PRO A 109 -1.30 14.44 -12.92
C PRO A 109 -1.79 15.86 -12.57
N GLY A 110 -2.63 16.00 -11.54
CA GLY A 110 -3.09 17.31 -11.08
C GLY A 110 -1.95 18.19 -10.56
N LEU A 111 -0.98 17.59 -9.87
CA LEU A 111 0.22 18.31 -9.40
C LEU A 111 1.17 18.68 -10.55
N GLN A 112 1.31 17.80 -11.55
CA GLN A 112 2.15 18.04 -12.72
C GLN A 112 1.61 19.18 -13.61
N PHE A 113 0.29 19.35 -13.65
CA PHE A 113 -0.41 20.38 -14.42
C PHE A 113 -1.17 21.36 -13.52
N LEU A 114 -0.50 21.88 -12.48
CA LEU A 114 -1.09 22.66 -11.38
C LEU A 114 -2.02 23.82 -11.81
N PHE A 115 -1.77 24.43 -12.97
CA PHE A 115 -2.53 25.59 -13.48
C PHE A 115 -3.58 25.23 -14.53
N ASP A 116 -3.64 23.98 -14.98
CA ASP A 116 -4.52 23.53 -16.04
C ASP A 116 -5.63 22.63 -15.48
N THR A 117 -6.74 22.51 -16.21
CA THR A 117 -7.78 21.55 -15.82
C THR A 117 -7.43 20.17 -16.36
N VAL A 118 -7.30 19.20 -15.46
CA VAL A 118 -6.93 17.82 -15.79
C VAL A 118 -8.16 16.92 -15.71
N PHE A 119 -8.47 16.22 -16.80
CA PHE A 119 -9.52 15.23 -16.89
C PHE A 119 -8.92 13.82 -16.90
N MET A 120 -9.45 12.96 -16.05
CA MET A 120 -9.05 11.56 -15.97
C MET A 120 -9.55 10.78 -17.19
N MET A 121 -8.65 10.06 -17.85
CA MET A 121 -8.99 9.19 -18.97
C MET A 121 -8.92 7.70 -18.59
N ILE A 122 -9.23 6.84 -19.56
CA ILE A 122 -9.37 5.40 -19.36
C ILE A 122 -8.09 4.75 -18.78
N GLY A 123 -6.90 5.21 -19.18
CA GLY A 123 -5.62 4.68 -18.66
C GLY A 123 -5.44 4.93 -17.17
N GLN A 124 -5.75 6.16 -16.71
CA GLN A 124 -5.66 6.51 -15.29
C GLN A 124 -6.76 5.80 -14.48
N LEU A 125 -8.00 5.75 -15.00
CA LEU A 125 -9.11 5.04 -14.34
C LEU A 125 -8.81 3.54 -14.15
N LEU A 126 -8.29 2.87 -15.18
CA LEU A 126 -7.90 1.45 -15.10
C LEU A 126 -6.77 1.24 -14.07
N GLY A 127 -5.79 2.14 -14.04
CA GLY A 127 -4.72 2.12 -13.03
C GLY A 127 -5.28 2.23 -11.62
N LEU A 128 -6.19 3.18 -11.37
CA LEU A 128 -6.85 3.35 -10.07
C LEU A 128 -7.67 2.13 -9.65
N ILE A 129 -8.45 1.55 -10.57
CA ILE A 129 -9.26 0.36 -10.29
C ILE A 129 -8.36 -0.83 -9.93
N CYS A 130 -7.26 -1.04 -10.66
CA CYS A 130 -6.33 -2.14 -10.36
C CYS A 130 -5.65 -1.95 -9.01
N ALA A 131 -5.20 -0.72 -8.70
CA ALA A 131 -4.63 -0.40 -7.39
C ALA A 131 -5.64 -0.61 -6.25
N ALA A 132 -6.88 -0.16 -6.43
CA ALA A 132 -7.96 -0.34 -5.46
C ALA A 132 -8.31 -1.82 -5.24
N ALA A 133 -8.37 -2.63 -6.30
CA ALA A 133 -8.62 -4.06 -6.21
C ALA A 133 -7.52 -4.80 -5.42
N ILE A 134 -6.25 -4.50 -5.71
CA ILE A 134 -5.10 -5.08 -4.99
C ILE A 134 -5.07 -4.61 -3.54
N PHE A 135 -5.39 -3.34 -3.27
CA PHE A 135 -5.53 -2.82 -1.91
C PHE A 135 -6.60 -3.59 -1.14
N ALA A 136 -7.82 -3.70 -1.69
CA ALA A 136 -8.93 -4.39 -1.04
C ALA A 136 -8.61 -5.87 -0.75
N GLU A 137 -8.00 -6.56 -1.70
CA GLU A 137 -7.54 -7.94 -1.49
C GLU A 137 -6.48 -8.03 -0.39
N GLY A 138 -5.47 -7.15 -0.41
CA GLY A 138 -4.41 -7.12 0.59
C GLY A 138 -4.90 -6.83 2.01
N VAL A 139 -5.82 -5.86 2.16
CA VAL A 139 -6.49 -5.56 3.44
C VAL A 139 -7.31 -6.76 3.91
N ALA A 140 -8.14 -7.35 3.04
CA ALA A 140 -8.95 -8.50 3.41
C ALA A 140 -8.10 -9.70 3.87
N VAL A 141 -7.01 -10.01 3.16
CA VAL A 141 -6.09 -11.10 3.53
C VAL A 141 -5.35 -10.79 4.84
N SER A 142 -4.88 -9.56 5.03
CA SER A 142 -4.17 -9.17 6.26
C SER A 142 -5.07 -9.18 7.49
N ILE A 143 -6.31 -8.67 7.40
CA ILE A 143 -7.29 -8.72 8.50
C ILE A 143 -7.63 -10.16 8.86
N ARG A 144 -7.97 -11.01 7.87
CA ARG A 144 -8.27 -12.43 8.12
C ARG A 144 -7.06 -13.14 8.74
N GLY A 145 -5.87 -12.87 8.23
CA GLY A 145 -4.61 -13.39 8.77
C GLY A 145 -4.41 -12.98 10.22
N TYR A 146 -4.60 -11.71 10.54
CA TYR A 146 -4.50 -11.21 11.92
C TYR A 146 -5.52 -11.84 12.86
N ILE A 147 -6.80 -11.94 12.47
CA ILE A 147 -7.85 -12.59 13.25
C ILE A 147 -7.50 -14.07 13.50
N PHE A 148 -6.98 -14.77 12.49
CA PHE A 148 -6.54 -16.15 12.62
C PHE A 148 -5.38 -16.29 13.61
N LEU A 149 -4.34 -15.43 13.50
CA LEU A 149 -3.21 -15.42 14.43
C LEU A 149 -3.62 -15.16 15.88
N ARG A 150 -4.63 -14.30 16.07
CA ARG A 150 -5.25 -13.98 17.37
C ARG A 150 -5.99 -15.16 17.96
N ARG A 151 -6.69 -15.95 17.14
CA ARG A 151 -7.39 -17.17 17.60
C ARG A 151 -6.44 -18.28 18.02
N GLU A 152 -5.30 -18.42 17.33
CA GLU A 152 -4.24 -19.37 17.69
C GLU A 152 -3.45 -18.99 18.97
N ARG A 153 -3.84 -17.93 19.70
CA ARG A 153 -3.12 -17.48 20.91
C ARG A 153 -3.13 -18.50 22.06
N GLY A 154 -4.06 -19.45 22.08
CA GLY A 154 -4.46 -20.20 23.28
C GLY A 154 -3.55 -21.30 23.82
N SER A 155 -2.32 -21.52 23.35
CA SER A 155 -1.59 -22.76 23.72
C SER A 155 -0.06 -22.70 23.82
N GLY A 156 0.58 -21.54 23.74
CA GLY A 156 2.05 -21.43 23.83
C GLY A 156 2.50 -20.28 24.71
N GLY A 157 3.44 -20.57 25.63
CA GLY A 157 4.12 -19.55 26.44
C GLY A 157 4.93 -18.57 25.56
N GLU A 158 5.06 -17.32 26.01
CA GLU A 158 5.84 -16.31 25.29
C GLU A 158 7.34 -16.64 25.34
N PRO A 159 8.08 -16.53 24.22
CA PRO A 159 9.52 -16.71 24.21
C PRO A 159 10.24 -15.60 24.98
N VAL A 160 11.26 -15.97 25.77
CA VAL A 160 11.98 -15.14 26.74
C VAL A 160 12.56 -13.83 26.16
N HIS A 161 12.89 -13.78 24.87
CA HIS A 161 13.47 -12.60 24.20
C HIS A 161 12.46 -11.68 23.48
N SER A 162 11.16 -11.91 23.66
CA SER A 162 10.11 -11.12 22.98
C SER A 162 9.87 -9.72 23.56
N GLY A 163 10.31 -9.45 24.80
CA GLY A 163 9.97 -8.24 25.55
C GLY A 163 10.40 -6.91 24.89
N PRO A 164 11.70 -6.65 24.67
CA PRO A 164 12.16 -5.39 24.10
C PRO A 164 11.65 -5.13 22.68
N LEU A 165 11.66 -6.16 21.83
CA LEU A 165 11.21 -6.06 20.44
C LEU A 165 9.69 -5.79 20.35
N ARG A 166 8.90 -6.41 21.22
CA ARG A 166 7.46 -6.13 21.32
C ARG A 166 7.20 -4.69 21.76
N LYS A 167 7.92 -4.18 22.77
CA LYS A 167 7.81 -2.78 23.22
C LYS A 167 8.13 -1.80 22.09
N PHE A 168 9.17 -2.09 21.30
CA PHE A 168 9.52 -1.28 20.13
C PHE A 168 8.37 -1.17 19.12
N HIS A 169 7.76 -2.29 18.70
CA HIS A 169 6.64 -2.24 17.76
C HIS A 169 5.36 -1.63 18.35
N VAL A 170 5.14 -1.75 19.66
CA VAL A 170 4.07 -1.01 20.35
C VAL A 170 4.34 0.50 20.30
N ALA A 171 5.56 0.94 20.56
CA ALA A 171 5.94 2.35 20.43
C ALA A 171 5.75 2.86 19.00
N VAL A 172 6.11 2.06 17.99
CA VAL A 172 5.86 2.39 16.57
C VAL A 172 4.37 2.64 16.30
N ILE A 173 3.48 1.81 16.86
CA ILE A 173 2.03 2.01 16.75
C ILE A 173 1.63 3.35 17.36
N PHE A 174 2.06 3.62 18.60
CA PHE A 174 1.73 4.89 19.27
C PHE A 174 2.22 6.11 18.50
N VAL A 175 3.47 6.10 18.01
CA VAL A 175 4.03 7.20 17.22
C VAL A 175 3.27 7.36 15.91
N SER A 176 2.92 6.26 15.22
CA SER A 176 2.13 6.34 13.98
C SER A 176 0.71 6.88 14.18
N LEU A 177 0.08 6.57 15.32
CA LEU A 177 -1.24 7.12 15.67
C LEU A 177 -1.16 8.57 16.14
N ALA A 178 -0.09 8.95 16.82
CA ALA A 178 0.15 10.34 17.23
C ALA A 178 0.39 11.28 16.02
N ALA A 179 0.83 10.75 14.88
CA ALA A 179 0.93 11.51 13.63
C ALA A 179 -0.44 11.88 13.05
N VAL A 180 -1.51 11.16 13.41
CA VAL A 180 -2.85 11.38 12.86
C VAL A 180 -3.36 12.79 13.14
N PRO A 181 -3.42 13.27 14.41
CA PRO A 181 -3.78 14.65 14.67
C PRO A 181 -2.92 15.68 13.92
N ILE A 182 -1.61 15.42 13.78
CA ILE A 182 -0.67 16.37 13.15
C ILE A 182 -1.06 16.62 11.69
N TYR A 183 -1.24 15.57 10.89
CA TYR A 183 -1.61 15.78 9.49
C TYR A 183 -3.08 16.19 9.31
N PHE A 184 -3.98 15.89 10.25
CA PHE A 184 -5.34 16.44 10.21
C PHE A 184 -5.36 17.95 10.45
N ILE A 185 -4.49 18.47 11.32
CA ILE A 185 -4.30 19.90 11.52
C ILE A 185 -3.62 20.51 10.29
N GLY A 186 -2.55 19.89 9.78
CA GLY A 186 -1.81 20.39 8.62
C GLY A 186 -2.61 20.37 7.31
N LEU A 187 -3.59 19.47 7.18
CA LEU A 187 -4.48 19.35 6.03
C LEU A 187 -5.92 19.75 6.38
N TYR A 188 -6.11 20.73 7.27
CA TYR A 188 -7.46 21.12 7.73
C TYR A 188 -8.40 21.49 6.57
N ASP A 189 -7.89 22.27 5.61
CA ASP A 189 -8.64 22.68 4.41
C ASP A 189 -8.86 21.52 3.41
N GLU A 190 -8.08 20.45 3.55
CA GLU A 190 -8.10 19.25 2.71
C GLU A 190 -8.49 18.00 3.54
N PHE A 191 -9.54 18.11 4.35
CA PHE A 191 -10.03 17.03 5.22
C PHE A 191 -10.19 15.68 4.49
N GLY A 192 -10.59 15.70 3.22
CA GLY A 192 -10.69 14.51 2.38
C GLY A 192 -9.34 13.81 2.16
N LEU A 193 -8.25 14.56 1.96
CA LEU A 193 -6.90 14.00 1.81
C LEU A 193 -6.39 13.42 3.14
N ALA A 194 -6.67 14.09 4.26
CA ALA A 194 -6.36 13.56 5.59
C ALA A 194 -7.06 12.21 5.85
N LEU A 195 -8.34 12.09 5.47
CA LEU A 195 -9.08 10.83 5.53
C LEU A 195 -8.47 9.74 4.63
N ILE A 196 -8.03 10.11 3.42
CA ILE A 196 -7.35 9.17 2.51
C ILE A 196 -6.08 8.63 3.19
N TYR A 197 -5.23 9.49 3.76
CA TYR A 197 -4.03 9.04 4.46
C TYR A 197 -4.34 8.16 5.66
N LEU A 198 -5.36 8.50 6.45
CA LEU A 198 -5.80 7.68 7.59
C LEU A 198 -6.22 6.28 7.14
N ILE A 199 -7.14 6.20 6.18
CA ILE A 199 -7.80 4.94 5.78
C ILE A 199 -6.85 4.05 4.98
N PHE A 200 -6.09 4.63 4.05
CA PHE A 200 -5.31 3.86 3.09
C PHE A 200 -3.85 3.63 3.51
N LEU A 201 -3.31 4.43 4.42
CA LEU A 201 -1.90 4.32 4.86
C LEU A 201 -1.79 4.05 6.36
N SER A 202 -2.33 4.93 7.22
CA SER A 202 -2.13 4.85 8.68
C SER A 202 -2.75 3.60 9.30
N LEU A 203 -4.03 3.31 9.02
CA LEU A 203 -4.72 2.14 9.57
C LEU A 203 -4.09 0.81 9.09
N PRO A 204 -3.80 0.61 7.80
CA PRO A 204 -3.05 -0.57 7.35
C PRO A 204 -1.65 -0.66 7.96
N PHE A 205 -0.94 0.46 8.13
CA PHE A 205 0.37 0.45 8.78
C PHE A 205 0.26 -0.03 10.24
N VAL A 206 -0.71 0.48 11.01
CA VAL A 206 -0.99 0.02 12.39
C VAL A 206 -1.33 -1.48 12.42
N LEU A 207 -2.17 -1.95 11.49
CA LEU A 207 -2.49 -3.36 11.34
C LEU A 207 -1.22 -4.20 11.07
N SER A 208 -0.32 -3.71 10.20
CA SER A 208 0.94 -4.38 9.91
C SER A 208 1.80 -4.55 11.15
N GLN A 209 1.88 -3.54 12.03
CA GLN A 209 2.63 -3.63 13.29
C GLN A 209 1.95 -4.56 14.29
N CYS A 210 0.61 -4.58 14.34
CA CYS A 210 -0.13 -5.57 15.13
C CYS A 210 0.20 -7.02 14.70
N ILE A 211 0.34 -7.26 13.39
CA ILE A 211 0.77 -8.57 12.85
C ILE A 211 2.23 -8.87 13.21
N VAL A 212 3.12 -7.87 13.15
CA VAL A 212 4.53 -8.04 13.56
C VAL A 212 4.61 -8.46 15.02
N ILE A 213 3.82 -7.85 15.91
CA ILE A 213 3.77 -8.23 17.33
C ILE A 213 3.38 -9.72 17.50
N GLU A 214 2.46 -10.24 16.68
CA GLU A 214 2.17 -11.69 16.68
C GLU A 214 3.37 -12.53 16.20
N GLY A 215 4.10 -12.05 15.19
CA GLY A 215 5.34 -12.69 14.74
C GLY A 215 6.42 -12.70 15.82
N VAL A 216 6.58 -11.61 16.57
CA VAL A 216 7.53 -11.48 17.70
C VAL A 216 7.17 -12.47 18.80
N ARG A 217 5.88 -12.54 19.14
CA ARG A 217 5.35 -13.51 20.11
C ARG A 217 5.61 -14.96 19.71
N ARG A 218 5.64 -15.25 18.40
CA ARG A 218 5.97 -16.57 17.84
C ARG A 218 7.48 -16.80 17.67
N GLY A 219 8.34 -15.86 18.05
CA GLY A 219 9.79 -15.96 17.91
C GLY A 219 10.28 -15.90 16.47
N GLU A 220 9.53 -15.28 15.56
CA GLU A 220 9.86 -15.29 14.14
C GLU A 220 10.97 -14.30 13.79
N ARG A 221 12.10 -14.81 13.29
CA ARG A 221 13.34 -14.04 13.04
C ARG A 221 13.19 -12.84 12.09
N TRP A 222 12.23 -12.85 11.17
CA TRP A 222 12.04 -11.75 10.22
C TRP A 222 11.56 -10.47 10.91
N THR A 223 10.89 -10.58 12.07
CA THR A 223 10.40 -9.42 12.83
C THR A 223 11.55 -8.54 13.33
N GLY A 224 12.67 -9.14 13.75
CA GLY A 224 13.87 -8.39 14.11
C GLY A 224 14.50 -7.67 12.92
N ARG A 225 14.46 -8.26 11.71
CA ARG A 225 14.95 -7.61 10.49
C ARG A 225 14.08 -6.43 10.05
N TRP A 226 12.82 -6.41 10.47
CA TRP A 226 11.88 -5.34 10.18
C TRP A 226 12.12 -4.07 10.99
N VAL A 227 12.88 -4.15 12.10
CA VAL A 227 13.21 -3.01 12.97
C VAL A 227 13.92 -1.89 12.21
N ALA A 228 14.94 -2.20 11.41
CA ALA A 228 15.70 -1.17 10.70
C ALA A 228 14.84 -0.43 9.66
N PRO A 229 14.13 -1.10 8.73
CA PRO A 229 13.23 -0.43 7.81
C PRO A 229 12.15 0.42 8.49
N VAL A 230 11.50 -0.10 9.52
CA VAL A 230 10.44 0.67 10.20
C VAL A 230 10.99 1.86 10.98
N SER A 231 12.22 1.77 11.50
CA SER A 231 12.90 2.91 12.13
C SER A 231 13.18 4.03 11.13
N VAL A 232 13.63 3.68 9.91
CA VAL A 232 13.84 4.65 8.83
C VAL A 232 12.53 5.33 8.44
N LEU A 233 11.44 4.57 8.33
CA LEU A 233 10.12 5.13 8.03
C LEU A 233 9.63 6.09 9.13
N LEU A 234 9.83 5.73 10.40
CA LEU A 234 9.49 6.61 11.52
C LEU A 234 10.35 7.87 11.54
N ALA A 235 11.66 7.75 11.34
CA ALA A 235 12.55 8.90 11.29
C ALA A 235 12.19 9.85 10.15
N GLY A 236 11.88 9.30 8.97
CA GLY A 236 11.40 10.10 7.84
C GLY A 236 10.07 10.80 8.13
N MET A 237 9.11 10.09 8.73
CA MET A 237 7.81 10.68 9.11
C MET A 237 7.98 11.80 10.13
N LEU A 238 8.80 11.61 11.17
CA LEU A 238 9.09 12.64 12.16
C LEU A 238 9.80 13.85 11.54
N ALA A 239 10.76 13.62 10.64
CA ALA A 239 11.45 14.70 9.95
C ALA A 239 10.48 15.53 9.11
N VAL A 240 9.58 14.89 8.35
CA VAL A 240 8.54 15.57 7.56
C VAL A 240 7.57 16.33 8.48
N ALA A 241 7.14 15.72 9.58
CA ALA A 241 6.25 16.38 10.54
C ALA A 241 6.89 17.62 11.16
N ILE A 242 8.17 17.56 11.55
CA ILE A 242 8.91 18.72 12.07
C ILE A 242 9.04 19.81 11.01
N LEU A 243 9.43 19.44 9.78
CA LEU A 243 9.55 20.39 8.67
C LEU A 243 8.22 21.02 8.27
N SER A 244 7.09 20.38 8.55
CA SER A 244 5.76 20.97 8.28
C SER A 244 5.29 21.98 9.33
N ILE A 245 5.95 22.03 10.49
CA ILE A 245 5.62 22.94 11.60
C ILE A 245 6.58 24.14 11.64
N LEU A 246 7.81 23.97 11.14
CA LEU A 246 8.82 25.02 11.00
C LEU A 246 8.54 25.92 9.79
#